data_AF-H2Z7F9-F1
#
_entry.id   AF-H2Z7F9-F1
#
_cell.length_a   1.000
_cell.length_b   1.000
_cell.length_c   1.000
_cell.angle_alpha   90.00
_cell.angle_beta   90.00
_cell.angle_gamma   90.00
#
_symmetry.space_group_name_H-M   'P 1'
#
loop_
_entity.id
_entity.type
_entity.pdbx_description
1 polymer ?
#
loop_
_entity_poly.entity_id
_entity_poly.type
_entity_poly.pdbx_seq_one_letter_code
_entity_poly.pdbx_strand_id
1 'polypeptide(L)'
;MKFICRDFWTSMFQKQVDNLRTNHQGVYVLQDNAFRLLTHISSGKQYLDFAPRYLAVSCGFIRGVLSNLGIKSIVTSEVISMPSAKFQIMV
;
A
#
# COMPACT_ATOMS: atom_id res chain seq x y z
N MET A 1 -10.75 5.89 -4.45
CA MET A 1 -9.60 5.84 -3.52
C MET A 1 -9.90 6.12 -2.05
N LYS A 2 -10.79 7.06 -1.68
CA LYS A 2 -11.09 7.33 -0.23
C LYS A 2 -11.47 6.07 0.56
N PHE A 3 -12.32 5.22 -0.01
CA PHE A 3 -12.68 3.90 0.56
C PHE A 3 -11.46 3.02 0.83
N ILE A 4 -10.50 2.97 -0.11
CA ILE A 4 -9.25 2.21 0.08
C ILE A 4 -8.47 2.77 1.28
N CYS A 5 -8.32 4.09 1.37
CA CYS A 5 -7.53 4.75 2.42
C CYS A 5 -8.13 4.64 3.82
N ARG A 6 -9.46 4.57 3.93
CA ARG A 6 -10.19 4.62 5.19
C ARG A 6 -10.72 3.25 5.56
N ASP A 7 -11.78 2.81 4.92
CA ASP A 7 -12.55 1.63 5.31
C ASP A 7 -11.74 0.34 5.10
N PHE A 8 -11.21 0.14 3.90
CA PHE A 8 -10.43 -1.05 3.58
C PHE A 8 -9.11 -1.11 4.38
N TRP A 9 -8.34 -0.01 4.42
CA TRP A 9 -7.08 0.02 5.17
C TRP A 9 -7.30 -0.21 6.67
N THR A 10 -8.35 0.41 7.24
CA THR A 10 -8.67 0.23 8.66
C THR A 10 -9.10 -1.21 8.94
N SER A 11 -9.90 -1.83 8.07
CA SER A 11 -10.29 -3.23 8.23
C SER A 11 -9.08 -4.18 8.23
N MET A 12 -8.15 -3.99 7.28
CA MET A 12 -7.00 -4.89 7.11
C MET A 12 -5.86 -4.64 8.10
N PHE A 13 -5.54 -3.37 8.36
CA PHE A 13 -4.33 -2.97 9.09
C PHE A 13 -4.62 -2.20 10.38
N GLN A 14 -5.91 -2.00 10.71
CA GLN A 14 -6.36 -1.29 11.92
C GLN A 14 -5.81 0.14 12.02
N LYS A 15 -5.58 0.77 10.86
CA LYS A 15 -5.24 2.19 10.72
C LYS A 15 -5.71 2.71 9.35
N GLN A 16 -5.82 4.03 9.23
CA GLN A 16 -5.99 4.69 7.93
C GLN A 16 -4.62 4.87 7.25
N VAL A 17 -4.62 5.08 5.94
CA VAL A 17 -3.42 5.47 5.18
C VAL A 17 -2.97 6.86 5.61
N ASP A 18 -1.66 7.04 5.82
CA ASP A 18 -1.12 8.31 6.33
C ASP A 18 -1.12 9.42 5.27
N ASN A 19 -0.84 9.09 4.02
CA ASN A 19 -0.86 10.07 2.92
C ASN A 19 -1.40 9.47 1.62
N LEU A 20 -2.27 10.21 0.94
CA LEU A 20 -2.73 9.91 -0.41
C LEU A 20 -2.31 11.05 -1.33
N ARG A 21 -1.57 10.71 -2.39
CA ARG A 21 -1.24 11.64 -3.49
C ARG A 21 -1.87 11.16 -4.79
N THR A 22 -2.16 12.07 -5.69
CA THR A 22 -2.61 11.77 -7.05
C THR A 22 -2.11 12.81 -8.03
N ASN A 23 -1.92 12.41 -9.29
CA ASN A 23 -1.66 13.33 -10.40
C ASN A 23 -2.95 13.77 -11.11
N HIS A 24 -4.13 13.39 -10.61
CA HIS A 24 -5.44 13.62 -11.26
C HIS A 24 -5.59 12.98 -12.66
N GLN A 25 -4.67 12.11 -13.06
CA GLN A 25 -4.65 11.40 -14.34
C GLN A 25 -4.59 9.87 -14.13
N GLY A 26 -5.30 9.36 -13.12
CA GLY A 26 -5.39 7.92 -12.85
C GLY A 26 -4.24 7.33 -12.04
N VAL A 27 -3.22 8.11 -11.67
CA VAL A 27 -2.15 7.63 -10.78
C VAL A 27 -2.40 8.09 -9.35
N TYR A 28 -2.33 7.15 -8.41
CA TYR A 28 -2.46 7.36 -6.98
C TYR A 28 -1.28 6.76 -6.23
N VAL A 29 -0.83 7.41 -5.17
CA VAL A 29 0.21 6.90 -4.29
C VAL A 29 -0.32 6.93 -2.87
N LEU A 30 -0.46 5.76 -2.27
CA LEU A 30 -0.77 5.55 -0.86
C LEU A 30 0.54 5.40 -0.11
N GLN A 31 0.73 6.14 0.97
CA GLN A 31 1.89 6.01 1.84
C GLN A 31 1.44 5.62 3.24
N ASP A 32 2.02 4.55 3.76
CA ASP A 32 1.92 4.13 5.14
C ASP A 32 3.31 4.25 5.78
N ASN A 33 3.44 5.07 6.81
CA ASN A 33 4.72 5.36 7.46
C ASN A 33 5.13 4.23 8.43
N ALA A 34 4.17 3.43 8.88
CA ALA A 34 4.37 2.35 9.83
C ALA A 34 3.51 1.15 9.42
N PHE A 35 3.85 0.58 8.26
CA PHE A 35 3.05 -0.48 7.68
C PHE A 35 3.14 -1.74 8.54
N ARG A 36 2.00 -2.18 9.08
CA ARG A 36 1.90 -3.20 10.13
C ARG A 36 2.63 -4.51 9.80
N LEU A 37 2.70 -4.91 8.53
CA LEU A 37 3.42 -6.12 8.12
C LEU A 37 4.94 -5.97 8.25
N LEU A 38 5.47 -4.75 8.17
CA LEU A 38 6.91 -4.46 8.26
C LEU A 38 7.34 -4.05 9.67
N THR A 39 6.43 -3.52 10.50
CA THR A 39 6.76 -3.03 11.85
C THR A 39 7.37 -4.11 12.75
N HIS A 40 7.02 -5.38 12.54
CA HIS A 40 7.57 -6.51 13.29
C HIS A 40 8.80 -7.17 12.64
N ILE A 41 9.20 -6.73 11.45
CA ILE A 41 10.33 -7.30 10.71
C ILE A 41 11.60 -6.48 10.94
N SER A 42 11.51 -5.15 10.78
CA SER A 42 12.67 -4.27 10.91
C SER A 42 12.30 -2.82 11.15
N SER A 43 13.18 -2.11 11.84
CA SER A 43 13.21 -0.65 11.93
C SER A 43 14.35 -0.02 11.12
N GLY A 44 15.04 -0.81 10.28
CA GLY A 44 16.23 -0.40 9.54
C GLY A 44 16.24 -0.87 8.09
N LYS A 45 17.45 -0.97 7.52
CA LYS A 45 17.66 -1.31 6.11
C LYS A 45 17.98 -2.81 5.86
N GLN A 46 18.11 -3.60 6.92
CA GLN A 46 18.64 -4.96 6.87
C GLN A 46 17.86 -5.91 5.95
N TYR A 47 16.56 -5.68 5.76
CA TYR A 47 15.68 -6.56 4.99
C TYR A 47 14.99 -5.85 3.80
N LEU A 48 15.56 -4.74 3.30
CA LEU A 48 14.96 -4.01 2.17
C LEU A 48 14.81 -4.87 0.91
N ASP A 49 15.78 -5.73 0.62
CA ASP A 49 15.73 -6.62 -0.56
C ASP A 49 14.59 -7.65 -0.48
N PHE A 50 14.16 -8.00 0.73
CA PHE A 50 13.04 -8.91 0.98
C PHE A 50 11.72 -8.16 1.14
N ALA A 51 11.76 -6.87 1.49
CA ALA A 51 10.58 -6.07 1.82
C ALA A 51 9.49 -6.16 0.75
N PRO A 52 9.77 -5.95 -0.56
CA PRO A 52 8.74 -6.04 -1.61
C PRO A 52 7.98 -7.37 -1.65
N ARG A 53 8.62 -8.49 -1.26
CA ARG A 53 7.98 -9.81 -1.23
C ARG A 53 6.85 -9.86 -0.20
N TYR A 54 7.01 -9.20 0.95
CA TYR A 54 5.97 -9.12 1.97
C TYR A 54 4.79 -8.23 1.56
N LEU A 55 5.01 -7.27 0.65
CA LEU A 55 3.96 -6.35 0.17
C LEU A 55 3.18 -6.87 -1.04
N ALA A 56 3.67 -7.93 -1.71
CA ALA A 56 3.02 -8.49 -2.90
C ALA A 56 1.54 -8.86 -2.65
N VAL A 57 1.25 -9.45 -1.49
CA VAL A 57 -0.12 -9.79 -1.08
C VAL A 57 -0.98 -8.54 -0.90
N SER A 58 -0.43 -7.48 -0.28
CA SER A 58 -1.13 -6.21 -0.09
C SER A 58 -1.44 -5.51 -1.41
N CYS A 59 -0.52 -5.55 -2.38
CA CYS A 59 -0.79 -5.10 -3.76
C CYS A 59 -1.95 -5.90 -4.39
N GLY A 60 -1.94 -7.21 -4.20
CA GLY A 60 -3.01 -8.11 -4.66
C GLY A 60 -4.38 -7.76 -4.06
N PHE A 61 -4.45 -7.47 -2.76
CA PHE A 61 -5.69 -7.07 -2.10
C PHE A 61 -6.25 -5.75 -2.63
N ILE A 62 -5.40 -4.71 -2.75
CA ILE A 62 -5.82 -3.42 -3.32
C ILE A 62 -6.38 -3.64 -4.72
N ARG A 63 -5.67 -4.38 -5.57
CA ARG A 63 -6.09 -4.68 -6.94
C ARG A 63 -7.41 -5.46 -6.96
N GLY A 64 -7.57 -6.45 -6.10
CA GLY A 64 -8.78 -7.28 -6.01
C GLY A 64 -10.00 -6.46 -5.59
N VAL A 65 -9.85 -5.61 -4.57
CA VAL A 65 -10.93 -4.72 -4.10
C VAL A 65 -11.33 -3.72 -5.19
N LEU A 66 -10.35 -3.10 -5.87
CA LEU A 66 -10.63 -2.20 -6.99
C LEU A 66 -11.33 -2.93 -8.15
N SER A 67 -10.89 -4.16 -8.47
CA SER A 67 -11.55 -4.97 -9.49
C SER A 67 -12.99 -5.32 -9.13
N ASN A 68 -13.29 -5.60 -7.86
CA ASN A 68 -14.64 -5.85 -7.38
C ASN A 68 -15.55 -4.60 -7.45
N LEU A 69 -14.94 -3.40 -7.43
CA LEU A 69 -15.62 -2.13 -7.65
C LEU A 69 -15.69 -1.74 -9.15
N GLY A 70 -15.30 -2.63 -10.07
CA GLY A 70 -15.29 -2.38 -11.51
C GLY A 70 -14.11 -1.54 -12.00
N ILE A 71 -13.09 -1.34 -11.18
CA ILE A 71 -11.90 -0.52 -11.49
C ILE A 71 -10.72 -1.45 -11.80
N LYS A 72 -10.36 -1.57 -13.07
CA LYS A 72 -9.12 -2.24 -13.47
C LYS A 72 -7.94 -1.37 -13.03
N SER A 73 -6.90 -1.98 -12.46
CA SER A 73 -5.73 -1.25 -12.01
C SER A 73 -4.48 -2.12 -11.95
N ILE A 74 -3.33 -1.46 -12.03
CA ILE A 74 -2.02 -2.02 -11.73
C ILE A 74 -1.56 -1.45 -10.40
N VAL A 75 -1.13 -2.32 -9.48
CA VAL A 75 -0.66 -1.91 -8.16
C VAL A 75 0.78 -2.39 -7.98
N THR A 76 1.67 -1.44 -7.71
CA THR A 76 3.08 -1.71 -7.37
C THR A 76 3.36 -1.21 -5.95
N SER A 77 4.44 -1.71 -5.34
CA SER A 77 4.87 -1.25 -4.02
C SER A 77 6.37 -0.98 -3.99
N GLU A 78 6.75 -0.07 -3.09
CA GLU A 78 8.13 0.34 -2.85
C GLU A 78 8.35 0.51 -1.34
N VAL A 79 9.53 0.10 -0.87
CA VAL A 79 9.99 0.27 0.51
C VAL A 79 11.38 0.89 0.47
N ILE A 80 11.46 2.19 0.82
CA ILE A 80 12.75 2.92 0.89
C ILE A 80 13.39 2.75 2.28
N SER A 81 12.55 2.68 3.32
CA SER A 81 12.97 2.53 4.72
C SER A 81 11.88 1.80 5.50
N MET A 82 12.21 0.70 6.18
CA MET A 82 11.24 0.00 7.01
C MET A 82 10.98 0.79 8.31
N PRO A 83 9.73 0.86 8.80
CA PRO A 83 8.53 0.12 8.33
C PRO A 83 7.65 0.88 7.33
N SER A 84 8.15 1.91 6.65
CA SER A 84 7.35 2.68 5.69
C SER A 84 7.18 1.94 4.35
N ALA A 85 5.96 1.98 3.82
CA ALA A 85 5.58 1.41 2.54
C ALA A 85 4.85 2.43 1.67
N LYS A 86 5.13 2.41 0.37
CA LYS A 86 4.35 3.13 -0.64
C LYS A 86 3.69 2.14 -1.58
N PHE A 87 2.43 2.39 -1.93
CA PHE A 87 1.68 1.64 -2.92
C PHE A 87 1.26 2.59 -4.03
N GLN A 88 1.75 2.36 -5.24
CA GLN A 88 1.35 3.11 -6.42
C GLN A 88 0.24 2.33 -7.14
N ILE A 89 -0.84 3.02 -7.48
CA ILE A 89 -2.00 2.48 -8.17
C ILE A 89 -2.16 3.26 -9.45
N MET A 90 -2.19 2.55 -10.57
CA MET A 90 -2.50 3.08 -11.88
C MET A 90 -3.85 2.51 -12.30
N VAL A 91 -4.85 3.38 -12.44
CA VAL A 91 -6.21 3.06 -12.89
C VAL A 91 -6.30 3.24 -14.40
#